data_AF-A0A535G426-F1
#
_entry.id   AF-A0A535G426-F1
#
_cell.length_a   1.000
_cell.length_b   1.000
_cell.length_c   1.000
_cell.angle_alpha   90.00
_cell.angle_beta   90.00
_cell.angle_gamma   90.00
#
_symmetry.space_group_name_H-M   'P 1'
#
loop_
_entity.id
_entity.type
_entity.pdbx_description
1 polymer ?
#
loop_
_entity_poly.entity_id
_entity_poly.type
_entity_poly.pdbx_seq_one_letter_code
_entity_poly.pdbx_strand_id
1 'polypeptide(L)'
;MANADAEVEAQKRAAAERALDLVRPGTVIGLGTGTTARYFIEGLIKRVLAGLEVRAVVTSLETRRRAEAGGIRFVLIADESKLVGRLGRGPVPIEVLPFLWEATSQAIQSLGGRPQLRTAAGKPFMTDNDNLILDTTFGGVDPALGLALHAIPGVLEHGLFFGMARAAIIGCASGLRILGELG
;
A
#
# COMPACT_ATOMS: atom_id res chain seq x y z
N MET A 1 -22.80 18.28 -12.78
CA MET A 1 -21.70 17.30 -12.69
C MET A 1 -21.58 16.71 -11.29
N ALA A 2 -21.57 17.50 -10.19
CA ALA A 2 -21.46 17.00 -8.82
C ALA A 2 -22.46 15.89 -8.37
N ASN A 3 -23.66 15.84 -8.94
CA ASN A 3 -24.68 14.86 -8.55
C ASN A 3 -24.40 13.44 -9.08
N ALA A 4 -23.76 13.32 -10.26
CA ALA A 4 -23.45 12.04 -10.87
C ALA A 4 -22.29 11.34 -10.17
N ASP A 5 -21.26 12.10 -9.78
CA ASP A 5 -20.11 11.56 -9.04
C ASP A 5 -20.51 11.08 -7.64
N ALA A 6 -21.40 11.81 -6.96
CA ALA A 6 -21.93 11.41 -5.66
C ALA A 6 -22.75 10.11 -5.74
N GLU A 7 -23.54 9.94 -6.81
CA GLU A 7 -24.36 8.75 -7.02
C GLU A 7 -23.49 7.52 -7.34
N VAL A 8 -22.43 7.68 -8.13
CA VAL A 8 -21.44 6.62 -8.39
C VAL A 8 -20.74 6.20 -7.10
N GLU A 9 -20.33 7.14 -6.24
CA GLU A 9 -19.69 6.81 -4.96
C GLU A 9 -20.67 6.11 -3.98
N ALA A 10 -21.95 6.49 -3.98
CA ALA A 10 -22.99 5.81 -3.20
C ALA A 10 -23.18 4.35 -3.66
N GLN A 11 -23.18 4.11 -4.97
CA GLN A 11 -23.27 2.76 -5.54
C GLN A 11 -22.06 1.89 -5.15
N LYS A 12 -20.85 2.45 -5.23
CA LYS A 12 -19.63 1.75 -4.80
C LYS A 12 -19.69 1.36 -3.32
N ARG A 13 -20.18 2.26 -2.46
CA ARG A 13 -20.37 2.00 -1.02
C ARG A 13 -21.40 0.90 -0.77
N ALA A 14 -22.56 0.97 -1.41
CA ALA A 14 -23.62 -0.03 -1.24
C ALA A 14 -23.17 -1.44 -1.66
N ALA A 15 -22.43 -1.54 -2.78
CA ALA A 15 -21.85 -2.81 -3.22
C ALA A 15 -20.85 -3.38 -2.20
N ALA A 16 -20.00 -2.51 -1.63
CA ALA A 16 -19.06 -2.91 -0.58
C ALA A 16 -19.76 -3.37 0.71
N GLU A 17 -20.78 -2.64 1.18
CA GLU A 17 -21.56 -3.01 2.36
C GLU A 17 -22.24 -4.37 2.18
N ARG A 18 -22.85 -4.61 1.02
CA ARG A 18 -23.47 -5.90 0.72
C ARG A 18 -22.47 -7.05 0.68
N ALA A 19 -21.27 -6.81 0.15
CA ALA A 19 -20.20 -7.82 0.14
C ALA A 19 -19.71 -8.15 1.56
N LEU A 20 -19.72 -7.19 2.50
CA LEU A 20 -19.31 -7.43 3.88
C LEU A 20 -20.23 -8.43 4.59
N ASP A 21 -21.52 -8.46 4.28
CA ASP A 21 -22.47 -9.44 4.84
C ASP A 21 -22.12 -10.89 4.51
N LEU A 22 -21.29 -11.11 3.50
CA LEU A 22 -20.83 -12.44 3.11
C LEU A 22 -19.62 -12.89 3.94
N VAL A 23 -18.95 -11.98 4.63
CA VAL A 23 -17.74 -12.26 5.40
C VAL A 23 -18.06 -12.94 6.72
N ARG A 24 -17.46 -14.11 6.93
CA ARG A 24 -17.60 -14.91 8.15
C ARG A 24 -16.26 -15.01 8.91
N PRO A 25 -16.28 -15.26 10.22
CA PRO A 25 -15.05 -15.55 10.97
C PRO A 25 -14.22 -16.66 10.30
N GLY A 26 -12.90 -16.46 10.23
CA GLY A 26 -11.95 -17.39 9.61
C GLY A 26 -11.80 -17.26 8.09
N THR A 27 -12.55 -16.37 7.43
CA THR A 27 -12.47 -16.20 5.96
C THR A 27 -11.11 -15.64 5.53
N VAL A 28 -10.56 -16.19 4.44
CA VAL A 28 -9.41 -15.61 3.71
C VAL A 28 -9.95 -14.79 2.53
N ILE A 29 -9.63 -13.49 2.49
CA ILE A 29 -10.23 -12.55 1.55
C ILE A 29 -9.13 -11.90 0.71
N GLY A 30 -9.24 -11.96 -0.62
CA GLY A 30 -8.42 -11.14 -1.50
C GLY A 30 -8.88 -9.69 -1.45
N LEU A 31 -8.01 -8.77 -1.02
CA LEU A 31 -8.30 -7.34 -1.08
C LEU A 31 -7.68 -6.76 -2.35
N GLY A 32 -8.56 -6.36 -3.29
CA GLY A 32 -8.15 -5.70 -4.53
C GLY A 32 -7.75 -4.24 -4.33
N THR A 33 -7.48 -3.55 -5.45
CA THR A 33 -7.21 -2.11 -5.51
C THR A 33 -8.42 -1.33 -6.02
N GLY A 34 -8.47 -0.03 -5.71
CA GLY A 34 -9.42 0.92 -6.27
C GLY A 34 -10.44 1.50 -5.30
N THR A 35 -11.16 2.51 -5.76
CA THR A 35 -12.11 3.31 -4.97
C THR A 35 -13.27 2.49 -4.37
N THR A 36 -13.71 1.43 -5.03
CA THR A 36 -14.73 0.50 -4.49
C THR A 36 -14.17 -0.41 -3.40
N ALA A 37 -12.98 -0.97 -3.62
CA ALA A 37 -12.31 -1.85 -2.65
C ALA A 37 -12.02 -1.11 -1.34
N ARG A 38 -11.73 0.21 -1.42
CA ARG A 38 -11.56 1.08 -0.25
C ARG A 38 -12.74 1.00 0.73
N TYR A 39 -13.99 1.15 0.25
CA TYR A 39 -15.17 1.09 1.12
C TYR A 39 -15.34 -0.28 1.79
N PHE A 40 -15.00 -1.35 1.06
CA PHE A 40 -15.04 -2.70 1.62
C PHE A 40 -14.00 -2.86 2.74
N ILE A 41 -12.76 -2.40 2.50
CA ILE A 41 -11.70 -2.44 3.50
C ILE A 41 -12.09 -1.62 4.74
N GLU A 42 -12.57 -0.39 4.58
CA GLU A 42 -13.01 0.46 5.69
C GLU A 42 -14.11 -0.21 6.54
N GLY A 43 -15.09 -0.85 5.91
CA GLY A 43 -16.13 -1.58 6.64
C GLY A 43 -15.62 -2.88 7.27
N LEU A 44 -14.66 -3.57 6.63
CA LEU A 44 -14.02 -4.76 7.18
C LEU A 44 -13.22 -4.42 8.44
N ILE A 45 -12.48 -3.30 8.44
CA ILE A 45 -11.76 -2.79 9.61
C ILE A 45 -12.71 -2.62 10.79
N LYS A 46 -13.87 -2.00 10.61
CA LYS A 46 -14.85 -1.82 11.69
C LYS A 46 -15.30 -3.15 12.30
N ARG A 47 -15.50 -4.18 11.48
CA ARG A 47 -15.88 -5.52 11.95
C ARG A 47 -14.72 -6.23 12.67
N VAL A 48 -13.49 -6.08 12.17
CA VAL A 48 -12.28 -6.63 12.81
C VAL A 48 -12.07 -6.00 14.19
N LEU A 49 -12.21 -4.68 14.30
CA LEU A 49 -12.17 -3.97 15.58
C LEU A 49 -13.30 -4.41 16.54
N ALA A 50 -14.43 -4.87 16.01
CA ALA A 50 -15.53 -5.47 16.77
C ALA A 50 -15.31 -6.98 17.09
N GLY A 51 -14.14 -7.54 16.79
CA GLY A 51 -13.77 -8.92 17.12
C GLY A 51 -13.91 -9.94 15.98
N LEU A 52 -14.21 -9.50 14.75
CA LEU A 52 -14.20 -10.40 13.59
C LEU A 52 -12.78 -10.85 13.25
N GLU A 53 -12.54 -12.15 13.27
CA GLU A 53 -11.27 -12.72 12.81
C GLU A 53 -11.29 -13.05 11.31
N VAL A 54 -10.39 -12.43 10.54
CA VAL A 54 -10.18 -12.71 9.10
C VAL A 54 -8.70 -12.65 8.74
N ARG A 55 -8.35 -13.17 7.54
CA ARG A 55 -7.04 -12.99 6.91
C ARG A 55 -7.22 -12.34 5.54
N ALA A 56 -6.43 -11.33 5.24
CA ALA A 56 -6.42 -10.68 3.93
C ALA A 56 -5.26 -11.16 3.05
N VAL A 57 -5.50 -11.33 1.76
CA VAL A 57 -4.47 -11.51 0.73
C VAL A 57 -4.34 -10.19 -0.01
N VAL A 58 -3.15 -9.60 0.02
CA VAL A 58 -2.91 -8.25 -0.52
C VAL A 58 -1.75 -8.27 -1.51
N THR A 59 -1.94 -7.65 -2.67
CA THR A 59 -0.91 -7.46 -3.71
C THR A 59 -0.52 -6.00 -3.92
N SER A 60 -1.35 -5.06 -3.45
CA SER A 60 -1.10 -3.62 -3.55
C SER A 60 -0.67 -3.01 -2.23
N LEU A 61 0.19 -2.01 -2.37
CA LEU A 61 0.72 -1.18 -1.30
C LEU A 61 -0.36 -0.44 -0.53
N GLU A 62 -1.27 0.18 -1.26
CA GLU A 62 -2.33 1.03 -0.72
C GLU A 62 -3.32 0.19 0.09
N THR A 63 -3.72 -0.95 -0.48
CA THR A 63 -4.60 -1.92 0.17
C THR A 63 -3.96 -2.50 1.43
N ARG A 64 -2.66 -2.81 1.38
CA ARG A 64 -1.90 -3.29 2.54
C ARG A 64 -1.90 -2.27 3.68
N ARG A 65 -1.64 -0.99 3.40
CA ARG A 65 -1.65 0.06 4.43
C ARG A 65 -3.00 0.17 5.13
N ARG A 66 -4.08 0.21 4.35
CA ARG A 66 -5.44 0.29 4.93
C ARG A 66 -5.75 -0.92 5.81
N ALA A 67 -5.41 -2.11 5.35
CA ALA A 67 -5.59 -3.34 6.11
C ALA A 67 -4.80 -3.29 7.43
N GLU A 68 -3.53 -2.89 7.40
CA GLU A 68 -2.72 -2.79 8.61
C GLU A 68 -3.24 -1.73 9.59
N ALA A 69 -3.55 -0.52 9.12
CA ALA A 69 -4.04 0.57 9.97
C ALA A 69 -5.30 0.17 10.75
N GLY A 70 -6.08 -0.77 10.22
CA GLY A 70 -7.26 -1.32 10.89
C GLY A 70 -7.04 -2.66 11.59
N GLY A 71 -5.80 -3.11 11.79
CA GLY A 71 -5.48 -4.35 12.50
C GLY A 71 -5.85 -5.63 11.74
N ILE A 72 -6.07 -5.55 10.43
CA ILE A 72 -6.39 -6.73 9.61
C ILE A 72 -5.12 -7.53 9.37
N ARG A 73 -5.07 -8.76 9.87
CA ARG A 73 -3.99 -9.71 9.56
C ARG A 73 -3.96 -9.96 8.05
N PHE A 74 -2.78 -9.85 7.43
CA PHE A 74 -2.62 -10.10 6.00
C PHE A 74 -1.44 -11.03 5.67
N VAL A 75 -1.57 -11.72 4.55
CA VAL A 75 -0.55 -12.56 3.92
C VAL A 75 -0.21 -11.92 2.57
N LEU A 76 1.08 -11.77 2.29
CA LEU A 76 1.52 -11.30 0.98
C LEU A 76 1.49 -12.44 -0.01
N ILE A 77 1.09 -12.16 -1.25
CA ILE A 77 1.31 -13.08 -2.36
C ILE A 77 2.15 -12.37 -3.42
N ALA A 78 3.11 -13.08 -3.97
CA ALA A 78 3.97 -12.57 -5.04
C ALA A 78 4.50 -13.71 -5.89
N ASP A 79 5.01 -13.39 -7.07
CA ASP A 79 5.80 -14.31 -7.88
C ASP A 79 7.29 -14.24 -7.50
N GLU A 80 8.05 -15.25 -7.90
CA GLU A 80 9.48 -15.38 -7.60
C GLU A 80 10.33 -14.17 -8.05
N SER A 81 9.93 -13.42 -9.09
CA SER A 81 10.68 -12.24 -9.53
C SER A 81 10.70 -11.10 -8.51
N LYS A 82 9.79 -11.13 -7.53
CA LYS A 82 9.72 -10.14 -6.44
C LYS A 82 10.63 -10.48 -5.26
N LEU A 83 11.22 -11.67 -5.24
CA LEU A 83 12.20 -12.03 -4.22
C LEU A 83 13.53 -11.32 -4.50
N VAL A 84 13.95 -10.49 -3.54
CA VAL A 84 15.23 -9.79 -3.58
C VAL A 84 16.06 -10.17 -2.37
N GLY A 85 17.37 -10.40 -2.56
CA GLY A 85 18.28 -10.71 -1.45
C GLY A 85 18.50 -9.53 -0.49
N ARG A 86 18.20 -8.30 -0.93
CA ARG A 86 18.26 -7.07 -0.13
C ARG A 86 17.21 -6.08 -0.61
N LEU A 87 16.42 -5.52 0.32
CA LEU A 87 15.50 -4.41 0.03
C LEU A 87 16.30 -3.18 -0.42
N GLY A 88 15.69 -2.33 -1.26
CA GLY A 88 16.32 -1.09 -1.74
C GLY A 88 17.17 -1.22 -3.01
N ARG A 89 17.13 -2.37 -3.71
CA ARG A 89 17.79 -2.52 -5.03
C ARG A 89 17.09 -1.70 -6.13
N GLY A 90 15.79 -1.52 -6.01
CA GLY A 90 14.98 -0.68 -6.89
C GLY A 90 14.59 0.65 -6.21
N PRO A 91 14.01 1.60 -6.96
CA PRO A 91 13.53 2.84 -6.39
C PRO A 91 12.42 2.58 -5.38
N VAL A 92 12.49 3.31 -4.27
CA VAL A 92 11.41 3.44 -3.28
C VAL A 92 10.48 4.54 -3.79
N PRO A 93 9.22 4.24 -4.11
CA PRO A 93 8.24 5.28 -4.42
C PRO A 93 7.90 6.05 -3.14
N ILE A 94 7.99 7.38 -3.18
CA ILE A 94 7.64 8.27 -2.08
C ILE A 94 6.56 9.23 -2.57
N GLU A 95 5.39 9.19 -1.94
CA GLU A 95 4.26 10.06 -2.26
C GLU A 95 4.44 11.41 -1.55
N VAL A 96 4.32 12.51 -2.30
CA VAL A 96 4.62 13.86 -1.81
C VAL A 96 3.58 14.89 -2.25
N LEU A 97 3.44 15.95 -1.46
CA LEU A 97 2.53 17.06 -1.76
C LEU A 97 2.98 17.83 -3.03
N PRO A 98 2.08 18.07 -4.00
CA PRO A 98 2.45 18.72 -5.27
C PRO A 98 3.00 20.13 -5.15
N PHE A 99 2.65 20.90 -4.13
CA PHE A 99 3.14 22.27 -3.97
C PHE A 99 4.49 22.35 -3.22
N LEU A 100 4.92 21.26 -2.58
CA LEU A 100 6.13 21.21 -1.75
C LEU A 100 7.18 20.21 -2.26
N TRP A 101 6.93 19.58 -3.41
CA TRP A 101 7.72 18.44 -3.88
C TRP A 101 9.20 18.76 -4.12
N GLU A 102 9.55 19.99 -4.51
CA GLU A 102 10.93 20.41 -4.76
C GLU A 102 11.74 20.49 -3.47
N ALA A 103 11.18 21.14 -2.44
CA ALA A 103 11.78 21.18 -1.11
C ALA A 103 11.84 19.79 -0.47
N THR A 104 10.78 18.99 -0.65
CA THR A 104 10.72 17.60 -0.18
C THR A 104 11.81 16.75 -0.85
N SER A 105 12.01 16.93 -2.16
CA SER A 105 13.06 16.26 -2.94
C SER A 105 14.46 16.61 -2.40
N GLN A 106 14.73 17.88 -2.09
CA GLN A 106 16.01 18.29 -1.47
C GLN A 106 16.22 17.69 -0.07
N ALA A 107 15.17 17.61 0.75
CA ALA A 107 15.25 16.96 2.05
C ALA A 107 15.54 15.46 1.92
N ILE A 108 14.91 14.78 0.96
CA ILE A 108 15.18 13.36 0.65
C ILE A 108 16.63 13.18 0.16
N GLN A 109 17.17 14.11 -0.63
CA GLN A 109 18.58 14.09 -1.04
C GLN A 109 19.54 14.18 0.15
N SER A 110 19.18 14.97 1.15
CA SER A 110 19.96 15.09 2.40
C SER A 110 20.00 13.79 3.20
N LEU A 111 19.02 12.90 3.03
CA LEU A 111 19.03 11.53 3.58
C LEU A 111 19.80 10.52 2.70
N GLY A 112 20.52 11.00 1.67
CA GLY A 112 21.25 10.15 0.72
C GLY A 112 20.38 9.54 -0.37
N GLY A 113 19.14 10.01 -0.53
CA GLY A 113 18.24 9.60 -1.60
C GLY A 113 18.57 10.27 -2.94
N ARG A 114 18.22 9.60 -4.04
CA ARG A 114 18.24 10.19 -5.39
C ARG A 114 16.82 10.19 -5.96
N PRO A 115 16.00 11.20 -5.62
CA PRO A 115 14.60 11.26 -6.04
C PRO A 115 14.49 11.63 -7.51
N GLN A 116 13.60 10.95 -8.22
CA GLN A 116 13.18 11.30 -9.58
C GLN A 116 11.67 11.39 -9.63
N LEU A 117 11.13 12.47 -10.21
CA LEU A 117 9.70 12.62 -10.37
C LEU A 117 9.18 11.52 -11.31
N ARG A 118 8.21 10.74 -10.83
CA ARG A 118 7.57 9.70 -11.64
C ARG A 118 6.81 10.35 -12.79
N THR A 119 7.03 9.86 -14.00
CA THR A 119 6.33 10.33 -15.20
C THR A 119 5.55 9.22 -15.89
N ALA A 120 4.37 9.53 -16.41
CA ALA A 120 3.59 8.68 -17.30
C ALA A 120 3.26 9.46 -18.58
N ALA A 121 3.52 8.88 -19.75
CA ALA A 121 3.32 9.53 -21.06
C ALA A 121 3.94 10.94 -21.15
N GLY A 122 5.13 11.14 -20.56
CA GLY A 122 5.87 12.41 -20.59
C GLY A 122 5.36 13.50 -19.64
N LYS A 123 4.38 13.20 -18.78
CA LYS A 123 3.87 14.14 -17.76
C LYS A 123 4.10 13.59 -16.35
N PRO A 124 4.20 14.44 -15.31
CA PRO A 124 4.18 13.99 -13.93
C PRO A 124 3.00 13.05 -13.68
N PHE A 125 3.28 11.89 -13.11
CA PHE A 125 2.26 10.96 -12.67
C PHE A 125 1.60 11.52 -11.41
N MET A 126 0.27 11.58 -11.42
CA MET A 126 -0.52 11.91 -10.23
C MET A 126 -1.18 10.64 -9.70
N THR A 127 -1.12 10.45 -8.38
CA THR A 127 -1.87 9.40 -7.68
C THR A 127 -3.37 9.69 -7.72
N ASP A 128 -4.19 8.71 -7.33
CA ASP A 128 -5.63 8.89 -7.11
C ASP A 128 -5.96 9.95 -6.03
N ASN A 129 -4.99 10.34 -5.20
CA ASN A 129 -5.12 11.39 -4.18
C ASN A 129 -4.55 12.74 -4.66
N ASP A 130 -4.36 12.94 -5.96
CA ASP A 130 -3.79 14.15 -6.58
C ASP A 130 -2.37 14.52 -6.11
N ASN A 131 -1.63 13.56 -5.54
CA ASN A 131 -0.24 13.73 -5.12
C ASN A 131 0.76 13.30 -6.19
N LEU A 132 2.02 13.71 -6.01
CA LEU A 132 3.14 13.30 -6.86
C LEU A 132 3.86 12.09 -6.26
N ILE A 133 4.60 11.36 -7.09
CA ILE A 133 5.51 10.29 -6.64
C ILE A 133 6.95 10.65 -7.01
N LEU A 134 7.85 10.58 -6.03
CA LEU A 134 9.29 10.59 -6.20
C LEU A 134 9.82 9.16 -6.12
N ASP A 135 10.22 8.60 -7.25
CA ASP A 135 10.95 7.33 -7.31
C ASP A 135 12.39 7.54 -6.87
N THR A 136 12.71 7.07 -5.67
CA THR A 136 13.94 7.43 -4.97
C THR A 136 14.82 6.21 -4.75
N THR A 137 16.03 6.24 -5.28
CA THR A 137 17.04 5.19 -4.98
C THR A 137 17.88 5.57 -3.78
N PHE A 138 18.28 4.57 -2.99
CA PHE A 138 19.13 4.72 -1.81
C PHE A 138 20.30 3.72 -1.87
N GLY A 139 21.40 4.01 -1.18
CA GLY A 139 22.53 3.07 -1.03
C GLY A 139 22.23 1.88 -0.10
N GLY A 140 21.11 1.93 0.60
CA GLY A 140 20.58 0.92 1.49
C GLY A 140 19.28 1.41 2.11
N VAL A 141 18.41 0.50 2.53
CA VAL A 141 17.15 0.85 3.21
C VAL A 141 17.02 0.04 4.48
N ASP A 142 16.54 0.68 5.52
CA ASP A 142 16.30 0.11 6.84
C ASP A 142 15.09 0.81 7.49
N PRO A 143 14.60 0.32 8.66
CA PRO A 143 13.46 0.95 9.33
C PRO A 143 13.72 2.40 9.74
N ALA A 144 14.96 2.77 10.05
CA ALA A 144 15.32 4.13 10.46
C ALA A 144 15.15 5.13 9.31
N LEU A 145 15.51 4.74 8.08
CA LEU A 145 15.25 5.53 6.88
C LEU A 145 13.75 5.75 6.66
N GLY A 146 12.92 4.71 6.88
CA GLY A 146 11.46 4.86 6.80
C GLY A 146 10.94 5.93 7.76
N LEU A 147 11.33 5.84 9.03
CA LEU A 147 10.96 6.85 10.04
C LEU A 147 11.46 8.25 9.67
N ALA A 148 12.70 8.37 9.18
CA ALA A 148 13.27 9.63 8.76
C ALA A 148 12.52 10.25 7.57
N LEU A 149 12.13 9.43 6.58
CA LEU A 149 11.31 9.88 5.45
C LEU A 149 9.95 10.38 5.90
N HIS A 150 9.28 9.66 6.81
CA HIS A 150 7.98 10.06 7.35
C HIS A 150 8.03 11.40 8.10
N ALA A 151 9.18 11.75 8.68
CA ALA A 151 9.37 13.01 9.38
C ALA A 151 9.60 14.22 8.46
N ILE A 152 9.82 14.03 7.15
CA ILE A 152 10.05 15.13 6.21
C ILE A 152 8.71 15.84 5.89
N PRO A 153 8.59 17.16 6.11
CA PRO A 153 7.43 17.92 5.66
C PRO A 153 7.24 17.79 4.15
N GLY A 154 6.03 17.39 3.74
CA GLY A 154 5.70 17.17 2.33
C GLY A 154 5.80 15.72 1.87
N VAL A 155 6.47 14.84 2.64
CA VAL A 155 6.30 13.40 2.49
C VAL A 155 4.95 13.03 3.09
N LEU A 156 4.10 12.43 2.27
CA LEU A 156 2.85 11.85 2.72
C LEU A 156 3.07 10.40 3.10
N GLU A 157 3.81 9.66 2.27
CA GLU A 157 3.96 8.23 2.41
C GLU A 157 5.15 7.65 1.63
N HIS A 158 5.59 6.43 1.95
CA HIS A 158 6.72 5.78 1.24
C HIS A 158 6.58 4.26 1.06
N GLY A 159 7.32 3.74 0.08
CA GLY A 159 7.38 2.33 -0.33
C GLY A 159 8.06 1.35 0.64
N LEU A 160 8.57 1.82 1.79
CA LEU A 160 9.28 0.99 2.76
C LEU A 160 8.34 0.41 3.81
N PHE A 161 8.35 -0.91 3.94
CA PHE A 161 7.41 -1.65 4.79
C PHE A 161 8.13 -2.71 5.60
N PHE A 162 8.59 -2.31 6.78
CA PHE A 162 9.32 -3.17 7.70
C PHE A 162 8.41 -3.71 8.81
N GLY A 163 8.54 -5.00 9.13
CA GLY A 163 7.88 -5.60 10.30
C GLY A 163 6.37 -5.89 10.18
N MET A 164 5.73 -5.53 9.06
CA MET A 164 4.26 -5.63 8.98
C MET A 164 3.75 -6.97 8.43
N ALA A 165 4.53 -7.65 7.58
CA ALA A 165 4.10 -8.91 6.98
C ALA A 165 4.52 -10.09 7.88
N ARG A 166 3.53 -10.82 8.39
CA ARG A 166 3.76 -12.03 9.20
C ARG A 166 4.11 -13.25 8.34
N ALA A 167 3.57 -13.30 7.12
CA ALA A 167 3.88 -14.31 6.12
C ALA A 167 3.73 -13.83 4.67
N ALA A 168 4.39 -14.54 3.76
CA ALA A 168 4.24 -14.42 2.32
C ALA A 168 4.17 -15.79 1.66
N ILE A 169 3.34 -15.93 0.63
CA ILE A 169 3.27 -17.11 -0.24
C ILE A 169 3.79 -16.70 -1.61
N ILE A 170 4.86 -17.34 -2.05
CA ILE A 170 5.55 -17.04 -3.29
C ILE A 170 5.27 -18.14 -4.31
N GLY A 171 4.76 -17.76 -5.48
CA GLY A 171 4.66 -18.65 -6.63
C GLY A 171 6.00 -18.77 -7.34
N CYS A 172 6.55 -19.97 -7.36
CA CYS A 172 7.81 -20.33 -8.04
C CYS A 172 7.53 -21.31 -9.18
N ALA A 173 8.48 -21.44 -10.12
CA ALA A 173 8.37 -22.43 -11.21
C ALA A 173 8.27 -23.88 -10.69
N SER A 174 8.85 -24.17 -9.52
CA SER A 174 8.85 -25.48 -8.87
C SER A 174 7.67 -25.72 -7.91
N GLY A 175 6.76 -24.76 -7.74
CA GLY A 175 5.63 -24.84 -6.82
C GLY A 175 5.48 -23.61 -5.94
N LEU A 176 5.07 -23.80 -4.69
CA LEU A 176 4.85 -22.70 -3.74
C LEU A 176 5.95 -22.66 -2.69
N ARG A 177 6.42 -21.46 -2.36
CA ARG A 177 7.34 -21.20 -1.25
C ARG A 177 6.67 -20.30 -0.22
N ILE A 178 6.58 -20.75 1.02
CA ILE A 178 6.02 -19.98 2.14
C ILE A 178 7.16 -19.37 2.94
N LEU A 179 7.07 -18.07 3.23
CA LEU A 179 7.97 -17.32 4.10
C LEU A 179 7.18 -16.85 5.33
N GLY A 180 7.70 -17.06 6.55
CA GLY A 180 7.03 -16.66 7.80
C GLY A 180 5.94 -17.63 8.28
N GLU A 181 5.10 -17.17 9.21
CA GLU A 181 4.06 -17.98 9.87
C GLU A 181 2.66 -17.54 9.44
N LEU A 182 1.85 -18.46 8.91
CA LEU A 182 0.46 -18.19 8.50
C LEU A 182 -0.53 -18.15 9.68
N GLY A 183 -0.06 -18.40 10.91
CA GLY A 183 -0.83 -18.48 12.15
C GLY A 183 -1.47 -17.17 12.53
#